data_AF-A0A1W9IVC9-F1
#
_entry.id   AF-A0A1W9IVC9-F1
#
_cell.length_a   1.000
_cell.length_b   1.000
_cell.length_c   1.000
_cell.angle_alpha   90.00
_cell.angle_beta   90.00
_cell.angle_gamma   90.00
#
_symmetry.space_group_name_H-M   'P 1'
#
loop_
_entity.id
_entity.type
_entity.pdbx_description
1 polymer ?
#
loop_
_entity_poly.entity_id
_entity_poly.type
_entity_poly.pdbx_seq_one_letter_code
_entity_poly.pdbx_strand_id
1 'polypeptide(L)'
;MIRINLLPGPKGRTAKPQYDVRAQALLGVGVLLVTIAGCWWYSSSLDEVIEARQEEKLAKEKQVVQLKEQVKQVQDFEQKKKLLEDKNRVIDQLESARVGPVKVLDLVSQSIEPLKVWLTNLKLSAENVEVEGKALTNDEVVEFVNNLRRTDFFANINLQESKAAVENKINIYQFKLAFRLKG
;
A
#
# COMPACT_ATOMS: atom_id res chain seq x y z
N MET A 1 67.27 109.89 -36.19
CA MET A 1 66.14 110.39 -35.36
C MET A 1 64.91 109.57 -35.77
N ILE A 2 64.12 108.91 -34.93
CA ILE A 2 64.01 108.73 -33.48
C ILE A 2 63.64 107.25 -33.27
N ARG A 3 64.16 106.67 -32.19
CA ARG A 3 63.93 105.30 -31.73
C ARG A 3 62.61 105.23 -30.98
N ILE A 4 61.96 104.07 -30.95
CA ILE A 4 61.42 103.51 -29.70
C ILE A 4 61.02 102.04 -29.88
N ASN A 5 61.67 101.23 -29.06
CA ASN A 5 61.26 99.90 -28.62
C ASN A 5 60.50 100.11 -27.31
N LEU A 6 59.27 99.58 -27.20
CA LEU A 6 58.51 99.56 -25.96
C LEU A 6 57.92 98.16 -25.71
N LEU A 7 58.77 97.40 -25.02
CA LEU A 7 58.57 96.39 -23.98
C LEU A 7 57.42 95.36 -24.02
N PRO A 8 57.72 94.14 -23.51
CA PRO A 8 56.88 92.96 -23.59
C PRO A 8 55.98 92.75 -22.36
N GLY A 9 54.90 91.99 -22.58
CA GLY A 9 54.32 91.07 -21.59
C GLY A 9 52.90 91.42 -21.11
N PRO A 10 52.24 90.48 -20.42
CA PRO A 10 51.91 89.13 -20.83
C PRO A 10 50.38 88.97 -20.90
N LYS A 11 49.86 88.00 -21.67
CA LYS A 11 48.69 87.18 -21.31
C LYS A 11 48.34 86.27 -22.47
N GLY A 12 48.84 85.04 -22.39
CA GLY A 12 48.15 83.93 -23.01
C GLY A 12 46.70 83.95 -22.52
N ARG A 13 45.76 84.23 -23.43
CA ARG A 13 44.41 83.74 -23.25
C ARG A 13 44.47 82.31 -23.72
N THR A 14 44.61 81.38 -22.77
CA THR A 14 44.20 80.00 -22.98
C THR A 14 42.80 80.06 -23.57
N ALA A 15 42.67 79.74 -24.86
CA ALA A 15 41.37 79.51 -25.46
C ALA A 15 40.73 78.42 -24.60
N LYS A 16 39.76 78.80 -23.77
CA LYS A 16 38.90 77.80 -23.11
C LYS A 16 38.36 76.95 -24.25
N PRO A 17 38.52 75.62 -24.24
CA PRO A 17 37.93 74.81 -25.28
C PRO A 17 36.45 75.20 -25.29
N GLN A 18 35.98 75.75 -26.41
CA GLN A 18 34.55 75.87 -26.63
C GLN A 18 34.07 74.43 -26.62
N TYR A 19 33.58 73.97 -25.48
CA TYR A 19 32.88 72.71 -25.37
C TYR A 19 31.76 72.82 -26.39
N ASP A 20 31.93 72.07 -27.49
CA ASP A 20 31.03 72.11 -28.63
C ASP A 20 29.74 71.45 -28.16
N VAL A 21 28.82 72.27 -27.62
CA VAL A 21 27.54 71.84 -27.05
C VAL A 21 26.74 70.99 -28.04
N ARG A 22 26.99 71.19 -29.35
CA ARG A 22 26.42 70.37 -30.43
C ARG A 22 27.04 68.97 -30.48
N ALA A 23 28.36 68.86 -30.31
CA ALA A 23 29.04 67.57 -30.22
C ALA A 23 28.63 66.79 -28.96
N GLN A 24 28.45 67.47 -27.82
CA GLN A 24 27.97 66.85 -26.59
C GLN A 24 26.51 66.40 -26.69
N ALA A 25 25.64 67.18 -27.34
CA ALA A 25 24.26 66.81 -27.61
C ALA A 25 24.15 65.60 -28.55
N LEU A 26 24.95 65.55 -29.62
CA LEU A 26 25.03 64.41 -30.53
C LEU A 26 25.51 63.14 -29.82
N LEU A 27 26.52 63.24 -28.95
CA LEU A 27 26.96 62.14 -28.10
C LEU A 27 25.85 61.66 -27.15
N GLY A 28 25.13 62.58 -26.52
CA GLY A 28 24.01 62.25 -25.63
C GLY A 28 22.89 61.50 -26.35
N VAL A 29 22.51 61.94 -27.55
CA VAL A 29 21.52 61.26 -28.39
C VAL A 29 22.02 59.88 -28.85
N GLY A 30 23.29 59.77 -29.23
CA GLY A 30 23.91 58.49 -29.60
C GLY A 30 23.87 57.47 -28.47
N VAL A 31 24.23 57.87 -27.24
CA VAL A 31 24.15 57.01 -26.06
C VAL A 31 22.71 56.59 -25.77
N LEU A 32 21.75 57.53 -25.87
CA LEU A 32 20.33 57.22 -25.70
C LEU A 32 19.83 56.17 -26.69
N LEU A 33 20.16 56.31 -27.98
CA LEU A 33 19.77 55.34 -29.00
C LEU A 33 20.39 53.96 -28.75
N VAL A 34 21.66 53.89 -28.34
CA VAL A 34 22.32 52.62 -27.99
C VAL A 34 21.65 51.96 -26.77
N THR A 35 21.28 52.74 -25.75
CA THR A 35 20.57 52.19 -24.58
C THR A 35 19.18 51.67 -24.93
N ILE A 36 18.43 52.36 -25.79
CA ILE A 36 17.11 51.91 -26.24
C ILE A 36 17.22 50.64 -27.08
N ALA A 37 18.17 50.59 -28.02
CA ALA A 37 18.43 49.40 -28.84
C ALA A 37 18.87 48.20 -27.97
N GLY A 38 19.73 48.44 -26.97
CA GLY A 38 20.15 47.42 -26.00
C GLY A 38 18.99 46.89 -25.16
N CYS A 39 18.12 47.77 -24.65
CA CYS A 39 16.92 47.36 -23.91
C CYS A 39 15.94 46.58 -24.78
N TRP A 40 15.75 46.99 -26.04
CA TRP A 40 14.84 46.29 -26.97
C TRP A 40 15.37 44.90 -27.36
N TRP A 41 16.67 44.78 -27.60
CA TRP A 41 17.30 43.48 -27.87
C TRP A 41 17.19 42.56 -26.65
N TYR A 42 17.44 43.09 -25.45
CA TYR A 42 17.30 42.34 -24.21
C TYR A 42 15.85 41.89 -23.97
N SER A 43 14.86 42.77 -24.16
CA SER A 43 13.44 42.39 -24.01
C SER A 43 13.04 41.30 -25.01
N SER A 44 13.49 41.39 -26.25
CA SER A 44 13.17 40.39 -27.28
C SER A 44 13.76 39.01 -26.94
N SER A 45 14.98 38.95 -26.38
CA SER A 45 15.56 37.68 -25.92
C SER A 45 14.84 37.12 -24.70
N LEU A 46 14.30 37.98 -23.83
CA LEU A 46 13.52 37.55 -22.67
C LEU A 46 12.17 36.96 -23.09
N ASP A 47 11.50 37.56 -24.08
CA ASP A 47 10.22 37.05 -24.59
C ASP A 47 10.36 35.64 -25.19
N GLU A 48 11.43 35.39 -25.95
CA GLU A 48 11.73 34.07 -26.52
C GLU A 48 11.98 33.01 -25.43
N VAL A 49 12.68 33.37 -24.36
CA VAL A 49 12.91 32.49 -23.20
C VAL A 49 11.61 32.22 -22.44
N ILE A 50 10.74 33.24 -22.29
CA ILE A 50 9.45 33.09 -21.61
C ILE A 50 8.55 32.15 -22.40
N GLU A 51 8.47 32.32 -23.72
CA GLU A 51 7.66 31.47 -24.61
C GLU A 51 8.12 30.01 -24.55
N ALA A 52 9.43 29.75 -24.67
CA ALA A 52 9.98 28.41 -24.54
C ALA A 52 9.66 27.75 -23.18
N ARG A 53 9.72 28.52 -22.08
CA ARG A 53 9.35 28.03 -20.74
C ARG A 53 7.86 27.77 -20.61
N GLN A 54 7.03 28.55 -21.30
CA GLN A 54 5.58 28.35 -21.33
C GLN A 54 5.20 27.08 -22.09
N GLU A 55 5.84 26.80 -23.22
CA GLU A 55 5.67 25.56 -23.96
C GLU A 55 6.10 24.34 -23.14
N GLU A 56 7.26 24.40 -22.47
CA GLU A 56 7.72 23.34 -21.57
C GLU A 56 6.71 23.08 -20.43
N LYS A 57 6.14 24.16 -19.87
CA LYS A 57 5.14 24.06 -18.80
C LYS A 57 3.87 23.38 -19.31
N LEU A 58 3.37 23.77 -20.49
CA LEU A 58 2.19 23.16 -21.11
C LEU A 58 2.42 21.69 -21.44
N ALA A 59 3.60 21.33 -21.93
CA ALA A 59 3.97 19.94 -22.22
C ALA A 59 3.99 19.09 -20.93
N LYS A 60 4.57 19.62 -19.84
CA LYS A 60 4.60 18.95 -18.54
C LYS A 60 3.20 18.84 -17.92
N GLU A 61 2.36 19.86 -18.03
CA GLU A 61 0.97 19.81 -17.56
C GLU A 61 0.16 18.73 -18.30
N LYS A 62 0.32 18.60 -19.62
CA LYS A 62 -0.30 17.50 -20.39
C LYS A 62 0.15 16.13 -19.90
N GLN A 63 1.44 15.95 -19.63
CA GLN A 63 1.97 14.70 -19.07
C GLN A 63 1.36 14.42 -17.70
N VAL A 64 1.28 15.42 -16.81
CA VAL A 64 0.67 15.27 -15.48
C VAL A 64 -0.79 14.84 -15.57
N VAL A 65 -1.57 15.36 -16.53
CA VAL A 65 -2.96 14.94 -16.74
C VAL A 65 -3.05 13.47 -17.17
N GLN A 66 -2.20 13.04 -18.11
CA GLN A 66 -2.17 11.64 -18.55
C GLN A 66 -1.75 10.69 -17.41
N LEU A 67 -0.74 11.07 -16.63
CA LEU A 67 -0.31 10.27 -15.47
C LEU A 67 -1.39 10.21 -14.38
N LYS A 68 -2.14 11.29 -14.14
CA LYS A 68 -3.26 11.29 -13.18
C LYS A 68 -4.36 10.31 -13.58
N GLU A 69 -4.65 10.18 -14.87
CA GLU A 69 -5.63 9.21 -15.36
C GLU A 69 -5.15 7.77 -15.13
N GLN A 70 -3.88 7.48 -15.41
CA GLN A 70 -3.28 6.17 -15.13
C GLN A 70 -3.30 5.84 -13.63
N VAL A 71 -2.94 6.80 -12.77
CA VAL A 71 -2.99 6.63 -11.31
C VAL A 71 -4.42 6.33 -10.83
N LYS A 72 -5.42 7.01 -11.40
CA LYS A 72 -6.83 6.75 -11.06
C LYS A 72 -7.25 5.33 -11.46
N GLN A 73 -6.86 4.88 -12.67
CA GLN A 73 -7.13 3.50 -13.10
C GLN A 73 -6.48 2.49 -12.16
N VAL A 74 -5.22 2.70 -11.75
CA VAL A 74 -4.54 1.82 -10.80
C VAL A 74 -5.27 1.77 -9.45
N GLN A 75 -5.68 2.91 -8.90
CA GLN A 75 -6.46 2.95 -7.66
C GLN A 75 -7.80 2.19 -7.79
N ASP A 76 -8.51 2.35 -8.90
CA ASP A 76 -9.77 1.64 -9.16
C ASP A 76 -9.53 0.11 -9.23
N PHE A 77 -8.42 -0.33 -9.84
CA PHE A 77 -8.03 -1.73 -9.88
C PHE A 77 -7.63 -2.27 -8.50
N GLU A 78 -6.87 -1.53 -7.70
CA GLU A 78 -6.52 -1.92 -6.34
C GLU A 78 -7.75 -2.06 -5.45
N GLN A 79 -8.70 -1.13 -5.54
CA GLN A 79 -9.96 -1.22 -4.81
C GLN A 79 -10.77 -2.45 -5.20
N LYS A 80 -10.89 -2.74 -6.51
CA LYS A 80 -11.56 -3.94 -7.01
C LYS A 80 -10.86 -5.21 -6.54
N LYS A 81 -9.53 -5.25 -6.60
CA LYS A 81 -8.73 -6.39 -6.13
C LYS A 81 -8.99 -6.65 -4.65
N LYS A 82 -8.91 -5.61 -3.81
CA LYS A 82 -9.19 -5.71 -2.37
C LYS A 82 -10.59 -6.24 -2.08
N LEU A 83 -11.60 -5.74 -2.81
CA LEU A 83 -12.97 -6.19 -2.66
C LEU A 83 -13.13 -7.68 -3.02
N LEU A 84 -12.45 -8.14 -4.07
CA LEU A 84 -12.47 -9.55 -4.47
C LEU A 84 -11.73 -10.44 -3.46
N GLU A 85 -10.59 -10.00 -2.94
CA GLU A 85 -9.86 -10.71 -1.88
C GLU A 85 -10.70 -10.82 -0.61
N ASP A 86 -11.41 -9.76 -0.22
CA ASP A 86 -12.33 -9.76 0.92
C ASP A 86 -13.48 -10.75 0.70
N LYS A 87 -14.05 -10.81 -0.50
CA LYS A 87 -15.08 -11.79 -0.85
C LYS A 87 -14.56 -13.23 -0.78
N ASN A 88 -13.39 -13.50 -1.37
CA ASN A 88 -12.80 -14.83 -1.33
C ASN A 88 -12.54 -15.27 0.11
N ARG A 89 -11.98 -14.38 0.95
CA ARG A 89 -11.77 -14.69 2.37
C ARG A 89 -13.06 -15.05 3.11
N VAL A 90 -14.15 -14.34 2.84
CA VAL A 90 -15.46 -14.66 3.44
C VAL A 90 -15.98 -16.01 2.93
N ILE A 91 -15.81 -16.30 1.64
CA ILE A 91 -16.20 -17.58 1.04
C ILE A 91 -15.41 -18.72 1.69
N ASP A 92 -14.09 -18.61 1.81
CA ASP A 92 -13.23 -19.64 2.41
C ASP A 92 -13.61 -19.90 3.88
N GLN A 93 -13.94 -18.85 4.63
CA GLN A 93 -14.42 -18.97 6.00
C GLN A 93 -15.77 -19.70 6.07
N LEU A 94 -16.69 -19.37 5.18
CA LEU A 94 -18.01 -20.01 5.12
C LEU A 94 -17.90 -21.47 4.67
N GLU A 95 -17.04 -21.77 3.70
CA GLU A 95 -16.82 -23.13 3.20
C GLU A 95 -16.17 -24.00 4.28
N SER A 96 -15.16 -23.49 4.98
CA SER A 96 -14.54 -24.17 6.13
C SER A 96 -15.57 -24.41 7.24
N ALA A 97 -16.43 -23.44 7.53
CA ALA A 97 -17.51 -23.58 8.51
C ALA A 97 -18.58 -24.60 8.08
N ARG A 98 -18.79 -24.81 6.77
CA ARG A 98 -19.82 -25.71 6.24
C ARG A 98 -19.33 -27.15 6.05
N VAL A 99 -18.15 -27.34 5.47
CA VAL A 99 -17.64 -28.66 5.06
C VAL A 99 -16.93 -29.36 6.22
N GLY A 100 -16.24 -28.60 7.09
CA GLY A 100 -15.52 -29.14 8.23
C GLY A 100 -16.38 -30.00 9.17
N PRO A 101 -17.49 -29.47 9.72
CA PRO A 101 -18.30 -30.21 10.68
C PRO A 101 -18.95 -31.47 10.11
N VAL A 102 -19.36 -31.45 8.84
CA VAL A 102 -20.00 -32.60 8.17
C VAL A 102 -19.00 -33.75 8.04
N LYS A 103 -17.77 -33.44 7.62
CA LYS A 103 -16.73 -34.46 7.45
C LYS A 103 -16.28 -35.03 8.79
N VAL A 104 -16.21 -34.21 9.83
CA VAL A 104 -15.91 -34.68 11.20
C VAL A 104 -16.99 -35.63 11.69
N LEU A 105 -18.26 -35.28 11.50
CA LEU A 105 -19.38 -36.13 11.91
C LEU A 105 -19.37 -37.47 11.18
N ASP A 106 -19.11 -37.47 9.87
CA ASP A 106 -19.02 -38.68 9.05
C ASP A 106 -17.89 -39.61 9.53
N LEU A 107 -16.69 -39.09 9.75
CA LEU A 107 -15.54 -39.87 10.23
C LEU A 107 -15.73 -40.39 11.66
N VAL A 108 -16.34 -39.59 12.54
CA VAL A 108 -16.68 -40.03 13.89
C VAL A 108 -17.75 -41.13 13.85
N SER A 109 -18.76 -40.99 13.00
CA SER A 109 -19.81 -42.01 12.83
C SER A 109 -19.22 -43.34 12.32
N GLN A 110 -18.34 -43.28 11.32
CA GLN A 110 -17.63 -44.46 10.80
C GLN A 110 -16.72 -45.11 11.84
N SER A 111 -16.19 -44.34 12.80
CA SER A 111 -15.34 -44.88 13.89
C SER A 111 -16.14 -45.61 14.97
N ILE A 112 -17.46 -45.41 15.03
CA ILE A 112 -18.36 -46.04 16.00
C ILE A 112 -18.86 -47.40 15.51
N GLU A 113 -19.09 -47.60 14.22
CA GLU A 113 -19.52 -48.91 13.70
C GLU A 113 -18.30 -49.84 13.60
N PRO A 114 -18.22 -50.98 14.34
CA PRO A 114 -19.26 -51.85 14.91
C PRO A 114 -19.34 -51.87 16.45
N LEU A 115 -18.78 -50.87 17.11
CA LEU A 115 -18.64 -50.77 18.55
C LEU A 115 -19.97 -50.49 19.25
N LYS A 116 -20.12 -50.96 20.49
CA LYS A 116 -21.30 -50.67 21.33
C LYS A 116 -21.10 -49.36 22.09
N VAL A 117 -20.91 -48.29 21.32
CA VAL A 117 -20.65 -46.94 21.80
C VAL A 117 -21.75 -46.00 21.29
N TRP A 118 -22.24 -45.13 22.15
CA TRP A 118 -23.21 -44.09 21.79
C TRP A 118 -22.75 -42.73 22.28
N LEU A 119 -22.79 -41.75 21.38
CA LEU A 119 -22.42 -40.38 21.69
C LEU A 119 -23.58 -39.64 22.34
N THR A 120 -23.28 -38.88 23.39
CA THR A 120 -24.23 -38.00 24.07
C THR A 120 -24.04 -36.55 23.64
N ASN A 121 -22.79 -36.14 23.41
CA ASN A 121 -22.45 -34.77 23.04
C ASN A 121 -21.26 -34.76 22.08
N LEU A 122 -21.33 -33.92 21.05
CA LEU A 122 -20.20 -33.62 20.18
C LEU A 122 -20.13 -32.10 20.01
N LYS A 123 -19.02 -31.52 20.45
CA LYS A 123 -18.75 -30.09 20.32
C LYS A 123 -17.56 -29.91 19.41
N LEU A 124 -17.76 -29.09 18.37
CA LEU A 124 -16.70 -28.66 17.47
C LEU A 124 -16.43 -27.18 17.67
N SER A 125 -15.17 -26.81 17.89
CA SER A 125 -14.73 -25.43 18.09
C SER A 125 -13.46 -25.18 17.28
N ALA A 126 -13.65 -24.65 16.07
CA ALA A 126 -12.62 -24.51 15.04
C ALA A 126 -11.92 -25.85 14.78
N GLU A 127 -10.70 -26.03 15.30
CA GLU A 127 -9.89 -27.24 15.15
C GLU A 127 -10.01 -28.21 16.33
N ASN A 128 -10.64 -27.83 17.45
CA ASN A 128 -10.80 -28.71 18.61
C ASN A 128 -12.15 -29.43 18.57
N VAL A 129 -12.13 -30.72 18.83
CA VAL A 129 -13.33 -31.57 18.94
C VAL A 129 -13.38 -32.16 20.34
N GLU A 130 -14.50 -31.97 21.03
CA GLU A 130 -14.83 -32.65 22.28
C GLU A 130 -15.98 -33.62 22.04
N VAL A 131 -15.81 -34.85 22.50
CA VAL A 131 -16.80 -35.91 22.37
C VAL A 131 -17.08 -36.49 23.75
N GLU A 132 -18.36 -36.56 24.11
CA GLU A 132 -18.84 -37.21 25.32
C GLU A 132 -19.77 -38.34 24.91
N GLY A 133 -19.58 -39.51 25.52
CA GLY A 133 -20.33 -40.69 25.15
C GLY A 133 -20.35 -41.74 26.24
N LYS A 134 -21.01 -42.83 25.91
CA LYS A 134 -21.20 -44.00 26.76
C LYS A 134 -20.85 -45.24 25.95
N ALA A 135 -20.27 -46.23 26.60
CA ALA A 135 -19.88 -47.50 26.02
C ALA A 135 -20.33 -48.66 26.90
N LEU A 136 -20.53 -49.84 26.33
CA LEU A 136 -20.89 -51.03 27.10
C LEU A 136 -19.73 -51.56 27.96
N THR A 137 -18.50 -51.52 27.44
CA THR A 137 -17.29 -51.99 28.15
C THR A 137 -16.16 -50.98 28.02
N ASN A 138 -15.13 -51.11 28.85
CA ASN A 138 -13.94 -50.28 28.75
C ASN A 138 -13.16 -50.57 27.45
N ASP A 139 -13.12 -51.82 27.02
CA ASP A 139 -12.45 -52.24 25.78
C ASP A 139 -13.00 -51.51 24.56
N GLU A 140 -14.32 -51.29 24.50
CA GLU A 140 -14.99 -50.55 23.43
C GLU A 140 -14.57 -49.07 23.41
N VAL A 141 -14.29 -48.47 24.58
CA VAL A 141 -13.76 -47.09 24.66
C VAL A 141 -12.33 -47.03 24.11
N VAL A 142 -11.49 -48.01 24.47
CA VAL A 142 -10.10 -48.07 23.99
C VAL A 142 -10.07 -48.31 22.47
N GLU A 143 -10.92 -49.20 21.97
CA GLU A 143 -11.00 -49.47 20.54
C GLU A 143 -11.54 -48.27 19.76
N PHE A 144 -12.50 -47.53 20.31
CA PHE A 144 -12.95 -46.27 19.73
C PHE A 144 -11.80 -45.24 19.62
N VAL A 145 -10.99 -45.10 20.67
CA VAL A 145 -9.80 -44.23 20.64
C VAL A 145 -8.78 -44.70 19.59
N ASN A 146 -8.58 -46.00 19.45
CA ASN A 146 -7.69 -46.57 18.45
C ASN A 146 -8.21 -46.34 17.02
N ASN A 147 -9.51 -46.49 16.78
CA ASN A 147 -10.14 -46.20 15.49
C ASN A 147 -9.96 -44.73 15.11
N LEU A 148 -10.19 -43.80 16.04
CA LEU A 148 -9.93 -42.39 15.81
C LEU A 148 -8.45 -42.11 15.49
N ARG A 149 -7.51 -42.84 16.11
CA ARG A 149 -6.06 -42.70 15.84
C ARG A 149 -5.64 -43.24 14.47
N ARG A 150 -6.37 -44.22 13.93
CA ARG A 150 -6.13 -44.78 12.59
C ARG A 150 -6.59 -43.84 11.48
N THR A 151 -7.54 -42.97 11.78
CA THR A 151 -8.01 -41.96 10.84
C THR A 151 -7.00 -40.82 10.73
N ASP A 152 -6.40 -40.64 9.55
CA ASP A 152 -5.37 -39.61 9.29
C ASP A 152 -5.86 -38.15 9.46
N PHE A 153 -7.15 -37.94 9.71
CA PHE A 153 -7.79 -36.64 9.85
C PHE A 153 -7.73 -36.06 11.27
N PHE A 154 -7.42 -36.89 12.29
CA PHE A 154 -7.40 -36.47 13.69
C PHE A 154 -5.98 -36.52 14.28
N ALA A 155 -5.68 -35.58 15.17
CA ALA A 155 -4.42 -35.47 15.89
C ALA A 155 -4.66 -35.26 17.39
N ASN A 156 -3.67 -35.60 18.22
CA ASN A 156 -3.69 -35.37 19.66
C ASN A 156 -4.93 -35.92 20.39
N ILE A 157 -5.28 -37.19 20.14
CA ILE A 157 -6.43 -37.83 20.78
C ILE A 157 -6.11 -38.16 22.23
N ASN A 158 -6.80 -37.47 23.14
CA ASN A 158 -6.65 -37.60 24.58
C ASN A 158 -7.97 -38.01 25.25
N LEU A 159 -7.92 -39.08 26.04
CA LEU A 159 -9.01 -39.53 26.90
C LEU A 159 -8.93 -38.79 28.23
N GLN A 160 -9.88 -37.87 28.46
CA GLN A 160 -9.89 -37.04 29.66
C GLN A 160 -10.49 -37.76 30.86
N GLU A 161 -11.61 -38.46 30.65
CA GLU A 161 -12.30 -39.19 31.71
C GLU A 161 -12.85 -40.53 31.19
N SER A 162 -12.81 -41.55 32.04
CA SER A 162 -13.54 -42.81 31.88
C SER A 162 -14.07 -43.22 33.25
N LYS A 163 -15.40 -43.30 33.38
CA LYS A 163 -16.09 -43.60 34.65
C LYS A 163 -17.14 -44.68 34.43
N ALA A 164 -17.14 -45.70 35.29
CA ALA A 164 -18.22 -46.69 35.30
C ALA A 164 -19.50 -46.06 35.87
N ALA A 165 -20.62 -46.30 35.22
CA ALA A 165 -21.96 -45.86 35.63
C ALA A 165 -22.95 -47.01 35.44
N VAL A 166 -24.06 -46.97 36.19
CA VAL A 166 -25.14 -47.95 36.06
C VAL A 166 -26.36 -47.24 35.49
N GLU A 167 -26.81 -47.67 34.32
CA GLU A 167 -27.99 -47.12 33.65
C GLU A 167 -28.95 -48.27 33.35
N ASN A 168 -30.20 -48.17 33.80
CA ASN A 168 -31.22 -49.21 33.65
C ASN A 168 -30.78 -50.63 34.10
N LYS A 169 -30.01 -50.71 35.21
CA LYS A 169 -29.42 -51.96 35.76
C LYS A 169 -28.34 -52.61 34.88
N ILE A 170 -27.81 -51.90 33.88
CA ILE A 170 -26.70 -52.32 33.04
C ILE A 170 -25.48 -51.45 33.39
N ASN A 171 -24.32 -52.08 33.58
CA ASN A 171 -23.05 -51.38 33.75
C ASN A 171 -22.59 -50.82 32.40
N ILE A 172 -22.32 -49.52 32.37
CA ILE A 172 -21.84 -48.78 31.21
C ILE A 172 -20.64 -47.92 31.62
N TYR A 173 -19.86 -47.47 30.65
CA TYR A 173 -18.73 -46.57 30.85
C TYR A 173 -19.01 -45.23 30.19
N GLN A 174 -19.06 -44.16 30.97
CA GLN A 174 -19.09 -42.80 30.46
C GLN A 174 -17.67 -42.35 30.17
N PHE A 175 -17.45 -41.75 29.00
CA PHE A 175 -16.15 -41.25 28.60
C PHE A 175 -16.23 -39.82 28.06
N LYS A 176 -15.12 -39.10 28.23
CA LYS A 176 -14.89 -37.78 27.64
C LYS A 176 -13.56 -37.78 26.89
N LEU A 177 -13.63 -37.39 25.62
CA LEU A 177 -12.51 -37.35 24.69
C LEU A 177 -12.33 -35.94 24.15
N ALA A 178 -11.07 -35.55 23.96
CA ALA A 178 -10.72 -34.35 23.21
C ALA A 178 -9.64 -34.66 22.19
N PHE A 179 -9.82 -34.16 20.97
CA PHE A 179 -8.87 -34.31 19.88
C PHE A 179 -8.90 -33.08 18.97
N ARG A 180 -7.88 -32.95 18.11
CA ARG A 180 -7.77 -31.85 17.14
C ARG A 180 -7.93 -32.35 15.72
N LEU A 181 -8.49 -31.52 14.87
CA LEU A 181 -8.45 -31.73 13.42
C LEU A 181 -7.02 -31.48 12.93
N LYS A 182 -6.55 -32.37 12.07
CA LYS A 182 -5.29 -32.17 11.35
C LYS A 182 -5.61 -31.21 10.20
N GLY A 183 -5.18 -29.95 10.35
CA GLY A 183 -5.32 -28.91 9.32
C GLY A 183 -4.53 -29.23 8.06
#